data_AF-A0A165JT98-F1
#
_entry.id   AF-A0A165JT98-F1
#
_cell.length_a   1.000
_cell.length_b   1.000
_cell.length_c   1.000
_cell.angle_alpha   90.00
_cell.angle_beta   90.00
_cell.angle_gamma   90.00
#
_symmetry.space_group_name_H-M   'P 1'
#
loop_
_entity.id
_entity.type
_entity.pdbx_description
1 polymer ?
#
loop_
_entity_poly.entity_id
_entity_poly.type
_entity_poly.pdbx_seq_one_letter_code
_entity_poly.pdbx_strand_id
1 'polypeptide(L)'
;MVEKEKQMAEMQALLLSMQAQLTKTQKKLKLEKKKQKVDQPATLIPKPPGQAGRLKEGGYNLQTAMGLEEDGDKYNEMLGAVRMAAIQHGIQPNDTMLSMHEETLAKVFKAARLKYPELAKYKHDWATRDMIKQYVKNKRYRAIKPERERRRAEKVAKAGEASQKLASAALVGFGQGGAAGAGRVGGDEEDDDDEEEEMDSENANEDDDDGDEDEDDEDEDDEDEDDEDDEDDD
;
A
#
# COMPACT_ATOMS: atom_id res chain seq x y z
N MET A 1 59.36 58.64 -19.06
CA MET A 1 58.93 57.74 -17.96
C MET A 1 57.42 57.86 -17.72
N VAL A 2 56.90 59.08 -17.59
CA VAL A 2 55.47 59.37 -17.35
C VAL A 2 54.49 58.62 -18.29
N GLU A 3 54.85 58.48 -19.57
CA GLU A 3 53.98 57.84 -20.56
C GLU A 3 53.82 56.32 -20.37
N LYS A 4 54.88 55.64 -19.91
CA LYS A 4 54.84 54.20 -19.58
C LYS A 4 54.05 53.93 -18.30
N GLU A 5 54.13 54.84 -17.33
CA GLU A 5 53.34 54.76 -16.09
C GLU A 5 51.85 54.95 -16.37
N LYS A 6 51.51 55.90 -17.26
CA LYS A 6 50.14 56.10 -17.73
C LYS A 6 49.58 54.85 -18.43
N GLN A 7 50.39 54.22 -19.30
CA GLN A 7 50.00 52.97 -19.96
C GLN A 7 49.83 51.79 -18.97
N MET A 8 50.67 51.68 -17.94
CA MET A 8 50.49 50.66 -16.90
C MET A 8 49.21 50.88 -16.08
N ALA A 9 48.91 52.13 -15.72
CA ALA A 9 47.69 52.47 -14.99
C ALA A 9 46.44 52.16 -15.81
N GLU A 10 46.44 52.49 -17.11
CA GLU A 10 45.35 52.16 -18.04
C GLU A 10 45.18 50.63 -18.19
N MET A 11 46.27 49.87 -18.29
CA MET A 11 46.22 48.41 -18.39
C MET A 11 45.71 47.75 -17.09
N GLN A 12 46.09 48.27 -15.92
CA GLN A 12 45.58 47.80 -14.63
C GLN A 12 44.09 48.10 -14.47
N ALA A 13 43.64 49.30 -14.88
CA ALA A 13 42.23 49.66 -14.86
C ALA A 13 41.39 48.74 -15.78
N LEU A 14 41.93 48.40 -16.96
CA LEU A 14 41.29 47.47 -17.88
C LEU A 14 41.14 46.06 -17.27
N LEU A 15 42.20 45.54 -16.65
CA LEU A 15 42.18 44.22 -15.98
C LEU A 15 41.14 44.15 -14.85
N LEU A 16 41.05 45.19 -14.01
CA LEU A 16 40.05 45.27 -12.95
C LEU A 16 38.63 45.33 -13.50
N SER A 17 38.41 46.09 -14.58
CA SER A 17 37.10 46.16 -15.24
C SER A 17 36.68 44.78 -15.78
N MET A 18 37.61 44.03 -16.35
CA MET A 18 37.36 42.69 -16.90
C MET A 18 37.04 41.68 -15.79
N GLN A 19 37.79 41.69 -14.69
CA GLN A 19 37.46 40.85 -13.51
C GLN A 19 36.09 41.18 -12.93
N ALA A 20 35.71 42.45 -12.87
CA ALA A 20 34.39 42.86 -12.40
C ALA A 20 33.26 42.36 -13.32
N GLN A 21 33.48 42.32 -14.64
CA GLN A 21 32.52 41.72 -15.58
C GLN A 21 32.42 40.21 -15.44
N LEU A 22 33.55 39.51 -15.26
CA LEU A 22 33.57 38.06 -15.02
C LEU A 22 32.80 37.68 -13.75
N THR A 23 32.97 38.42 -12.66
CA THR A 23 32.24 38.15 -11.41
C THR A 23 30.74 38.45 -11.53
N LYS A 24 30.36 39.51 -12.24
CA LYS A 24 28.95 39.83 -12.52
C LYS A 24 28.28 38.74 -13.38
N THR A 25 28.94 38.28 -14.43
CA THR A 25 28.43 37.22 -15.31
C THR A 25 28.31 35.88 -14.58
N GLN A 26 29.30 35.50 -13.76
CA GLN A 26 29.22 34.30 -12.92
C GLN A 26 28.07 34.35 -11.91
N LYS A 27 27.83 35.50 -11.28
CA LYS A 27 26.69 35.69 -10.36
C LYS A 27 25.35 35.57 -11.10
N LYS A 28 25.22 36.17 -12.28
CA LYS A 28 24.02 36.04 -13.13
C LYS A 28 23.78 34.60 -13.55
N LEU A 29 24.81 33.89 -14.01
CA LEU A 29 24.73 32.47 -14.37
C LEU A 29 24.31 31.59 -13.19
N LYS A 30 24.84 31.84 -11.98
CA LYS A 30 24.39 31.11 -10.77
C LYS A 30 22.93 31.40 -10.44
N LEU A 31 22.46 32.63 -10.63
CA LEU A 31 21.07 33.01 -10.40
C LEU A 31 20.13 32.39 -11.45
N GLU A 32 20.50 32.43 -12.73
CA GLU A 32 19.76 31.80 -13.83
C GLU A 32 19.72 30.29 -13.68
N LYS A 33 20.82 29.62 -13.32
CA LYS A 33 20.79 28.18 -13.02
C LYS A 33 19.88 27.84 -11.84
N LYS A 34 19.79 28.71 -10.83
CA LYS A 34 18.83 28.55 -9.73
C LYS A 34 17.39 28.76 -10.20
N LYS A 35 17.12 29.73 -11.08
CA LYS A 35 15.79 29.99 -11.66
C LYS A 35 15.36 28.89 -12.64
N GLN A 36 16.22 28.42 -13.53
CA GLN A 36 15.92 27.34 -14.48
C GLN A 36 15.63 26.00 -13.79
N LYS A 37 16.21 25.73 -12.61
CA LYS A 37 15.83 24.55 -11.82
C LYS A 37 14.42 24.63 -11.21
N VAL A 38 13.79 25.81 -11.19
CA VAL A 38 12.49 26.04 -10.54
C VAL A 38 11.33 26.04 -11.55
N ASP A 39 11.59 26.26 -12.85
CA ASP A 39 10.56 26.61 -13.83
C ASP A 39 10.27 25.57 -14.93
N GLN A 40 10.89 24.38 -14.93
CA GLN A 40 10.35 23.31 -15.77
C GLN A 40 9.14 22.71 -15.05
N PRO A 41 7.92 22.73 -15.65
CA PRO A 41 6.81 21.96 -15.11
C PRO A 41 7.22 20.50 -15.27
N ALA A 42 7.76 19.91 -14.20
CA ALA A 42 8.06 18.49 -14.16
C ALA A 42 6.77 17.79 -14.55
N THR A 43 6.80 17.05 -15.67
CA THR A 43 5.68 16.22 -16.11
C THR A 43 5.39 15.23 -15.00
N LEU A 44 4.44 15.58 -14.13
CA LEU A 44 4.12 14.79 -12.95
C LEU A 44 3.54 13.46 -13.42
N ILE A 45 4.11 12.36 -12.95
CA ILE A 45 3.65 11.02 -13.29
C ILE A 45 2.26 10.83 -12.67
N PRO A 46 1.19 10.66 -13.48
CA PRO A 46 -0.15 10.44 -12.97
C PRO A 46 -0.25 9.09 -12.26
N LYS A 47 -1.25 8.96 -11.38
CA LYS A 47 -1.56 7.69 -10.72
C LYS A 47 -2.15 6.71 -11.77
N PRO A 48 -1.71 5.45 -11.82
CA PRO A 48 -2.37 4.44 -12.64
C PRO A 48 -3.83 4.20 -12.20
N PRO A 49 -4.70 3.70 -13.08
CA PRO A 49 -6.03 3.24 -12.69
C PRO A 49 -5.93 2.07 -11.70
N GLY A 50 -6.91 1.95 -10.80
CA GLY A 50 -6.98 0.87 -9.81
C GLY A 50 -6.32 1.16 -8.45
N GLN A 51 -6.14 0.10 -7.67
CA GLN A 51 -5.56 0.11 -6.33
C GLN A 51 -4.21 -0.62 -6.30
N ALA A 52 -3.25 -0.09 -5.54
CA ALA A 52 -1.96 -0.74 -5.34
C ALA A 52 -2.14 -2.07 -4.58
N GLY A 53 -1.63 -3.17 -5.15
CA GLY A 53 -1.64 -4.51 -4.55
C GLY A 53 -3.00 -5.21 -4.56
N ARG A 54 -3.81 -4.98 -5.59
CA ARG A 54 -5.00 -5.79 -5.92
C ARG A 54 -4.94 -6.19 -7.39
N LEU A 55 -4.05 -7.12 -7.76
CA LEU A 55 -3.78 -7.37 -9.19
C LEU A 55 -5.01 -7.99 -9.88
N LYS A 56 -5.75 -8.86 -9.19
CA LYS A 56 -6.94 -9.55 -9.71
C LYS A 56 -8.10 -8.59 -10.04
N GLU A 57 -8.28 -7.52 -9.27
CA GLU A 57 -9.38 -6.53 -9.44
C GLU A 57 -9.01 -5.35 -10.34
N GLY A 58 -8.01 -5.50 -11.21
CA GLY A 58 -7.56 -4.40 -12.08
C GLY A 58 -6.75 -3.31 -11.35
N GLY A 59 -6.13 -3.67 -10.22
CA GLY A 59 -5.13 -2.86 -9.55
C GLY A 59 -3.76 -2.93 -10.22
N TYR A 60 -2.73 -2.48 -9.49
CA TYR A 60 -1.36 -2.45 -10.01
C TYR A 60 -0.32 -2.76 -8.95
N ASN A 61 0.84 -3.22 -9.39
CA ASN A 61 2.03 -3.32 -8.54
C ASN A 61 2.65 -1.92 -8.35
N LEU A 62 2.82 -1.49 -7.10
CA LEU A 62 3.33 -0.16 -6.76
C LEU A 62 4.77 0.06 -7.24
N GLN A 63 5.62 -0.96 -7.11
CA GLN A 63 7.03 -0.89 -7.51
C GLN A 63 7.16 -0.77 -9.03
N THR A 64 6.39 -1.56 -9.79
CA THR A 64 6.31 -1.48 -11.26
C THR A 64 5.77 -0.12 -11.70
N ALA A 65 4.71 0.38 -11.08
CA ALA A 65 4.11 1.69 -11.40
C ALA A 65 5.06 2.87 -11.13
N MET A 66 6.02 2.71 -10.21
CA MET A 66 7.07 3.68 -9.93
C MET A 66 8.27 3.55 -10.87
N GLY A 67 8.32 2.52 -11.71
CA GLY A 67 9.44 2.20 -12.60
C GLY A 67 10.67 1.71 -11.85
N LEU A 68 10.47 0.96 -10.76
CA LEU A 68 11.54 0.47 -9.87
C LEU A 68 11.57 -1.06 -9.79
N GLU A 69 11.02 -1.75 -10.78
CA GLU A 69 10.98 -3.21 -10.83
C GLU A 69 12.38 -3.84 -10.76
N GLU A 70 13.35 -3.25 -11.44
CA GLU A 70 14.76 -3.69 -11.42
C GLU A 70 15.51 -3.21 -10.16
N ASP A 71 15.00 -2.19 -9.46
CA ASP A 71 15.66 -1.51 -8.34
C ASP A 71 14.94 -1.77 -7.00
N GLY A 72 14.77 -3.04 -6.64
CA GLY A 72 14.06 -3.45 -5.42
C GLY A 72 14.65 -2.87 -4.12
N ASP A 73 15.97 -2.78 -4.00
CA ASP A 73 16.64 -2.20 -2.83
C ASP A 73 16.26 -0.73 -2.64
N LYS A 74 16.26 0.04 -3.73
CA LYS A 74 15.90 1.47 -3.72
C LYS A 74 14.44 1.66 -3.33
N TYR A 75 13.56 0.82 -3.85
CA TYR A 75 12.15 0.82 -3.46
C TYR A 75 11.99 0.54 -1.96
N ASN A 76 12.67 -0.48 -1.44
CA ASN A 76 12.63 -0.85 -0.02
C ASN A 76 13.18 0.25 0.90
N GLU A 77 14.26 0.93 0.48
CA GLU A 77 14.80 2.09 1.19
C GLU A 77 13.80 3.25 1.27
N MET A 78 13.18 3.61 0.14
CA MET A 78 12.14 4.65 0.09
C MET A 78 10.95 4.28 0.96
N LEU A 79 10.48 3.05 0.86
CA LEU A 79 9.38 2.51 1.65
C LEU A 79 9.72 2.57 3.15
N GLY A 80 10.92 2.15 3.54
CA GLY A 80 11.43 2.25 4.91
C GLY A 80 11.46 3.69 5.42
N ALA A 81 11.91 4.63 4.59
CA ALA A 81 11.97 6.04 4.96
C ALA A 81 10.58 6.67 5.14
N VAL A 82 9.62 6.32 4.29
CA VAL A 82 8.23 6.76 4.40
C VAL A 82 7.59 6.18 5.67
N ARG A 83 7.82 4.90 5.96
CA ARG A 83 7.36 4.26 7.21
C ARG A 83 7.90 4.98 8.45
N MET A 84 9.20 5.28 8.46
CA MET A 84 9.82 6.01 9.57
C MET A 84 9.23 7.42 9.72
N ALA A 85 8.98 8.12 8.62
CA ALA A 85 8.34 9.43 8.65
C ALA A 85 6.88 9.36 9.16
N ALA A 86 6.12 8.34 8.76
CA ALA A 86 4.76 8.10 9.24
C ALA A 86 4.73 7.90 10.77
N ILE A 87 5.63 7.05 11.28
CA ILE A 87 5.78 6.81 12.73
C ILE A 87 6.17 8.10 13.46
N GLN A 88 7.15 8.85 12.93
CA GLN A 88 7.60 10.12 13.53
C GLN A 88 6.51 11.17 13.63
N HIS A 89 5.56 11.18 12.69
CA HIS A 89 4.43 12.10 12.68
C HIS A 89 3.17 11.53 13.34
N GLY A 90 3.26 10.36 13.98
CA GLY A 90 2.21 9.81 14.84
C GLY A 90 1.14 8.99 14.13
N ILE A 91 1.34 8.60 12.86
CA ILE A 91 0.42 7.71 12.16
C ILE A 91 0.46 6.33 12.83
N GLN A 92 -0.68 5.90 13.38
CA GLN A 92 -0.79 4.60 14.02
C GLN A 92 -1.22 3.52 13.02
N PRO A 93 -0.80 2.26 13.22
CA PRO A 93 -1.26 1.12 12.43
C PRO A 93 -2.76 0.87 12.39
N ASN A 94 -3.50 1.35 13.40
CA ASN A 94 -4.95 1.15 13.50
C ASN A 94 -5.73 2.30 12.85
N ASP A 95 -5.05 3.35 12.42
CA ASP A 95 -5.70 4.49 11.77
C ASP A 95 -6.16 4.10 10.37
N THR A 96 -7.37 4.49 10.00
CA THR A 96 -7.84 4.35 8.62
C THR A 96 -7.34 5.54 7.81
N MET A 97 -7.05 5.36 6.53
CA MET A 97 -6.62 6.49 5.68
C MET A 97 -7.62 7.66 5.67
N LEU A 98 -8.91 7.37 5.82
CA LEU A 98 -9.98 8.37 5.91
C LEU A 98 -9.95 9.15 7.23
N SER A 99 -9.48 8.54 8.32
CA SER A 99 -9.38 9.19 9.63
C SER A 99 -8.08 9.98 9.81
N MET A 100 -7.11 9.82 8.90
CA MET A 100 -5.84 10.56 8.98
C MET A 100 -6.02 12.03 8.59
N HIS A 101 -5.63 12.92 9.50
CA HIS A 101 -5.67 14.36 9.23
C HIS A 101 -4.73 14.72 8.06
N GLU A 102 -5.24 15.50 7.11
CA GLU A 102 -4.48 15.88 5.90
C GLU A 102 -3.17 16.62 6.22
N GLU A 103 -3.16 17.41 7.31
CA GLU A 103 -1.97 18.08 7.82
C GLU A 103 -0.85 17.13 8.22
N THR A 104 -1.20 15.99 8.83
CA THR A 104 -0.24 14.96 9.23
C THR A 104 0.34 14.29 8.00
N LEU A 105 -0.50 13.94 7.02
CA LEU A 105 -0.04 13.41 5.73
C LEU A 105 0.87 14.40 5.01
N ALA A 106 0.53 15.69 4.99
CA ALA A 106 1.35 16.72 4.37
C ALA A 106 2.74 16.85 5.03
N LYS A 107 2.85 16.68 6.35
CA LYS A 107 4.15 16.64 7.06
C LYS A 107 4.96 15.41 6.63
N VAL A 108 4.33 14.24 6.57
CA VAL A 108 4.97 13.00 6.10
C VAL A 108 5.45 13.15 4.65
N PHE A 109 4.64 13.71 3.76
CA PHE A 109 5.04 13.94 2.36
C PHE A 109 6.23 14.89 2.25
N LYS A 110 6.25 15.97 3.03
CA LYS A 110 7.40 16.88 3.10
C LYS A 110 8.66 16.18 3.60
N ALA A 111 8.56 15.38 4.67
CA ALA A 111 9.68 14.63 5.22
C ALA A 111 10.20 13.57 4.23
N ALA A 112 9.31 12.86 3.54
CA ALA A 112 9.66 11.87 2.53
C ALA A 112 10.38 12.50 1.34
N ARG A 113 9.87 13.61 0.79
CA ARG A 113 10.51 14.36 -0.31
C ARG A 113 11.87 14.93 0.07
N LEU A 114 12.07 15.31 1.33
CA LEU A 114 13.35 15.81 1.81
C LEU A 114 14.42 14.72 1.76
N LYS A 115 14.05 13.47 2.09
CA LYS A 115 14.97 12.31 2.03
C LYS A 115 15.13 11.79 0.60
N TYR A 116 14.03 11.66 -0.13
CA TYR A 116 14.00 11.14 -1.50
C TYR A 116 13.28 12.13 -2.42
N PRO A 117 14.03 13.06 -3.03
CA PRO A 117 13.47 14.05 -3.94
C PRO A 117 12.73 13.44 -5.14
N GLU A 118 13.05 12.19 -5.49
CA GLU A 118 12.37 11.44 -6.55
C GLU A 118 10.87 11.27 -6.30
N LEU A 119 10.44 11.21 -5.04
CA LEU A 119 9.02 11.10 -4.71
C LEU A 119 8.21 12.34 -5.12
N ALA A 120 8.87 13.49 -5.33
CA ALA A 120 8.21 14.71 -5.79
C ALA A 120 7.77 14.66 -7.26
N LYS A 121 8.22 13.65 -8.04
CA LYS A 121 7.84 13.48 -9.46
C LYS A 121 6.44 12.91 -9.65
N TYR A 122 5.85 12.35 -8.59
CA TYR A 122 4.53 11.72 -8.64
C TYR A 122 3.42 12.73 -8.33
N LYS A 123 2.38 12.77 -9.18
CA LYS A 123 1.27 13.72 -9.05
C LYS A 123 0.53 13.49 -7.73
N HIS A 124 0.27 14.57 -6.97
CA HIS A 124 -0.44 14.51 -5.67
C HIS A 124 0.17 13.53 -4.65
N ASP A 125 1.47 13.22 -4.75
CA ASP A 125 2.15 12.26 -3.87
C ASP A 125 1.50 10.88 -3.83
N TRP A 126 0.89 10.43 -4.94
CA TRP A 126 0.16 9.17 -4.96
C TRP A 126 1.03 7.98 -4.52
N ALA A 127 2.30 7.95 -4.93
CA ALA A 127 3.24 6.90 -4.54
C ALA A 127 3.45 6.86 -3.02
N THR A 128 3.75 8.01 -2.41
CA THR A 128 3.94 8.11 -0.95
C THR A 128 2.66 7.75 -0.20
N ARG A 129 1.50 8.15 -0.71
CA ARG A 129 0.19 7.82 -0.11
C ARG A 129 -0.06 6.32 -0.14
N ASP A 130 0.23 5.64 -1.24
CA ASP A 130 0.05 4.20 -1.36
C ASP A 130 1.06 3.41 -0.51
N MET A 131 2.30 3.89 -0.37
CA MET A 131 3.27 3.33 0.58
C MET A 131 2.76 3.39 2.04
N ILE A 132 2.13 4.49 2.44
CA ILE A 132 1.52 4.63 3.77
C ILE A 132 0.34 3.65 3.93
N LYS A 133 -0.50 3.54 2.90
CA LYS A 133 -1.61 2.56 2.88
C LYS A 133 -1.13 1.14 3.11
N GLN A 134 -0.13 0.71 2.34
CA GLN A 134 0.46 -0.62 2.47
C GLN A 134 1.04 -0.82 3.88
N TYR A 135 1.74 0.17 4.43
CA TYR A 135 2.27 0.09 5.79
C TYR A 135 1.18 -0.18 6.84
N VAL A 136 0.10 0.60 6.81
CA VAL A 136 -1.01 0.47 7.75
C VAL A 136 -1.74 -0.87 7.57
N LYS A 137 -2.08 -1.23 6.32
CA LYS A 137 -2.71 -2.53 5.99
C LYS A 137 -1.88 -3.69 6.54
N ASN A 138 -0.58 -3.71 6.24
CA ASN A 138 0.31 -4.81 6.62
C ASN A 138 0.52 -4.88 8.13
N LYS A 139 0.57 -3.74 8.83
CA LYS A 139 0.67 -3.74 10.28
C LYS A 139 -0.61 -4.24 10.94
N ARG A 140 -1.78 -3.82 10.46
CA ARG A 140 -3.08 -4.34 10.93
C ARG A 140 -3.20 -5.85 10.70
N TYR A 141 -2.86 -6.32 9.50
CA TYR A 141 -2.86 -7.74 9.18
C TYR A 141 -1.94 -8.54 10.13
N ARG A 142 -0.70 -8.08 10.35
CA ARG A 142 0.24 -8.72 11.28
C ARG A 142 -0.26 -8.75 12.73
N ALA A 143 -1.07 -7.78 13.15
CA ALA A 143 -1.65 -7.78 14.49
C ALA A 143 -2.79 -8.81 14.64
N ILE A 144 -3.54 -9.07 13.56
CA ILE A 144 -4.71 -9.96 13.55
C ILE A 144 -4.34 -11.42 13.19
N LYS A 145 -3.27 -11.63 12.41
CA LYS A 145 -2.77 -12.94 11.97
C LYS A 145 -2.69 -14.00 13.08
N PRO A 146 -2.08 -13.76 14.26
CA PRO A 146 -1.98 -14.80 15.29
C PRO A 146 -3.35 -15.22 15.86
N GLU A 147 -4.30 -14.29 15.94
CA GLU A 147 -5.66 -14.59 16.39
C GLU A 147 -6.41 -15.44 15.35
N ARG A 148 -6.24 -15.12 14.06
CA ARG A 148 -6.82 -15.90 12.96
C ARG A 148 -6.26 -17.32 12.93
N GLU A 149 -4.95 -17.48 13.08
CA GLU A 149 -4.29 -18.79 13.13
C GLU A 149 -4.79 -19.62 14.32
N ARG A 150 -4.93 -19.01 15.51
CA ARG A 150 -5.50 -19.68 16.68
C ARG A 150 -6.93 -20.16 16.41
N ARG A 151 -7.78 -19.31 15.83
CA ARG A 151 -9.16 -19.66 15.49
C ARG A 151 -9.23 -20.79 14.45
N ARG A 152 -8.36 -20.76 13.44
CA ARG A 152 -8.25 -21.83 12.44
C ARG A 152 -7.83 -23.15 13.10
N ALA A 153 -6.79 -23.14 13.94
CA ALA A 153 -6.35 -24.33 14.67
C ALA A 153 -7.44 -24.91 15.58
N GLU A 154 -8.22 -24.06 16.25
CA GLU A 154 -9.34 -24.50 17.10
C GLU A 154 -10.46 -25.15 16.27
N LYS A 155 -10.81 -24.57 15.12
CA LYS A 155 -11.80 -25.14 14.18
C LYS A 155 -11.36 -26.53 13.70
N VAL A 156 -10.09 -26.67 13.28
CA VAL A 156 -9.51 -27.94 12.83
C VAL A 156 -9.51 -28.98 13.96
N ALA A 157 -9.13 -28.60 15.18
CA ALA A 157 -9.16 -29.49 16.34
C ALA A 157 -10.59 -29.99 16.66
N LYS A 158 -11.58 -29.09 16.64
CA LYS A 158 -13.00 -29.44 16.86
C LYS A 158 -13.54 -30.35 15.76
N ALA A 159 -13.19 -30.11 14.50
CA ALA A 159 -13.57 -30.97 13.38
C ALA A 159 -12.97 -32.39 13.54
N GLY A 160 -11.69 -32.49 13.94
CA GLY A 160 -11.04 -33.76 14.22
C GLY A 160 -11.71 -34.56 15.36
N GLU A 161 -12.09 -33.89 16.45
CA GLU A 161 -12.83 -34.52 17.56
C GLU A 161 -14.23 -34.99 17.14
N ALA A 162 -14.94 -34.22 16.31
CA ALA A 162 -16.25 -34.61 15.79
C ALA A 162 -16.16 -35.87 14.92
N SER A 163 -15.17 -35.94 14.02
CA SER A 163 -14.91 -37.11 13.19
C SER A 163 -14.54 -38.35 14.02
N GLN A 164 -13.73 -38.19 15.09
CA GLN A 164 -13.40 -39.31 15.99
C GLN A 164 -14.62 -39.81 16.79
N LYS A 165 -15.50 -38.91 17.24
CA LYS A 165 -16.75 -39.29 17.94
C LYS A 165 -17.70 -40.06 17.02
N LEU A 166 -17.85 -39.61 15.76
CA LEU A 166 -18.65 -40.30 14.76
C LEU A 166 -18.09 -41.70 14.45
N ALA A 167 -16.77 -41.81 14.23
CA ALA A 167 -16.12 -43.10 13.99
C ALA A 167 -16.29 -44.07 15.19
N SER A 168 -16.18 -43.56 16.41
CA SER A 168 -16.33 -44.37 17.63
C SER A 168 -17.79 -44.82 17.85
N ALA A 169 -18.77 -43.97 17.54
CA ALA A 169 -20.18 -44.33 17.62
C ALA A 169 -20.57 -45.41 16.59
N ALA A 170 -20.02 -45.34 15.38
CA ALA A 170 -20.24 -46.35 14.34
C ALA A 170 -19.68 -47.73 14.74
N LEU A 171 -18.55 -47.79 15.45
CA LEU A 171 -17.94 -49.05 15.89
C LEU A 171 -18.76 -49.78 16.97
N VAL A 172 -19.45 -49.04 17.84
CA VAL A 172 -20.28 -49.62 18.92
C VAL A 172 -21.66 -50.07 18.41
N GLY A 173 -22.14 -49.53 17.30
CA GLY A 173 -23.43 -49.87 16.69
C GLY A 173 -23.49 -51.23 15.96
N PHE A 174 -22.36 -51.91 15.72
CA PHE A 174 -22.31 -53.13 14.91
C PHE A 174 -22.57 -54.44 15.67
N GLY A 175 -23.02 -54.36 16.94
CA GLY A 175 -23.08 -55.51 17.85
C GLY A 175 -24.42 -56.25 17.97
N GLN A 176 -25.55 -55.74 17.45
CA GLN A 176 -26.82 -56.45 17.62
C GLN A 176 -27.89 -56.10 16.58
N GLY A 177 -28.11 -57.03 15.64
CA GLY A 177 -29.44 -57.27 15.07
C GLY A 177 -29.59 -57.02 13.57
N GLY A 178 -29.75 -58.12 12.83
CA GLY A 178 -30.92 -58.27 11.96
C GLY A 178 -30.87 -57.64 10.57
N ALA A 179 -30.85 -58.51 9.57
CA ALA A 179 -31.11 -58.19 8.18
C ALA A 179 -32.50 -57.57 7.96
N ALA A 180 -32.55 -56.52 7.12
CA ALA A 180 -33.51 -56.24 6.04
C ALA A 180 -33.79 -54.74 5.92
N GLY A 181 -33.61 -54.19 4.72
CA GLY A 181 -34.12 -52.85 4.40
C GLY A 181 -33.29 -52.14 3.35
N ALA A 182 -33.57 -52.43 2.08
CA ALA A 182 -33.13 -51.60 0.97
C ALA A 182 -33.77 -50.19 1.08
N GLY A 183 -32.95 -49.16 0.97
CA GLY A 183 -33.39 -47.77 0.93
C GLY A 183 -32.35 -46.90 0.25
N ARG A 184 -32.53 -46.67 -1.05
CA ARG A 184 -31.82 -45.66 -1.85
C ARG A 184 -32.14 -44.27 -1.30
N VAL A 185 -31.12 -43.47 -1.03
CA VAL A 185 -31.19 -41.99 -1.07
C VAL A 185 -29.87 -41.52 -1.66
N GLY A 186 -29.96 -40.76 -2.75
CA GLY A 186 -28.83 -40.03 -3.32
C GLY A 186 -28.71 -38.67 -2.65
N GLY A 187 -27.47 -38.26 -2.43
CA GLY A 187 -26.99 -36.87 -2.41
C GLY A 187 -25.68 -36.94 -3.20
N ASP A 188 -25.59 -36.30 -4.37
CA ASP A 188 -25.26 -34.87 -4.49
C ASP A 188 -23.99 -34.57 -3.68
N GLU A 189 -22.87 -35.01 -4.27
CA GLU A 189 -21.51 -34.63 -3.90
C GLU A 189 -21.17 -33.46 -4.82
N GLU A 190 -21.26 -32.24 -4.29
CA GLU A 190 -20.64 -31.07 -4.89
C GLU A 190 -19.13 -31.17 -4.66
N ASP A 191 -18.39 -30.99 -5.76
CA ASP A 191 -16.95 -30.88 -5.85
C ASP A 191 -16.45 -29.73 -4.97
N ASP A 192 -15.60 -30.05 -3.98
CA ASP A 192 -14.65 -29.10 -3.41
C ASP A 192 -13.24 -29.57 -3.78
N ASP A 193 -12.70 -28.93 -4.82
CA ASP A 193 -11.31 -28.98 -5.26
C ASP A 193 -10.40 -28.43 -4.15
N ASP A 194 -9.91 -29.31 -3.27
CA ASP A 194 -8.83 -29.01 -2.31
C ASP A 194 -7.48 -29.34 -2.98
N GLU A 195 -7.00 -28.43 -3.83
CA GLU A 195 -5.65 -28.49 -4.40
C GLU A 195 -4.61 -28.19 -3.30
N GLU A 196 -4.05 -29.25 -2.71
CA GLU A 196 -2.87 -29.17 -1.85
C GLU A 196 -1.63 -28.76 -2.66
N GLU A 197 -1.32 -27.47 -2.71
CA GLU A 197 0.02 -27.01 -3.06
C GLU A 197 0.93 -27.01 -1.82
N GLU A 198 1.77 -28.05 -1.72
CA GLU A 198 2.94 -28.07 -0.86
C GLU A 198 3.95 -27.00 -1.31
N MET A 199 3.88 -25.81 -0.71
CA MET A 199 4.93 -24.80 -0.84
C MET A 199 6.07 -25.06 0.15
N ASP A 200 7.07 -25.81 -0.33
CA ASP A 200 8.45 -25.73 0.16
C ASP A 200 9.03 -24.37 -0.26
N SER A 201 9.26 -23.46 0.68
CA SER A 201 9.91 -22.18 0.38
C SER A 201 10.79 -21.68 1.53
N GLU A 202 12.02 -22.17 1.53
CA GLU A 202 13.19 -21.37 1.93
C GLU A 202 13.59 -20.45 0.77
N ASN A 203 12.83 -19.39 0.46
CA ASN A 203 13.43 -18.18 -0.11
C ASN A 203 12.59 -16.91 0.10
N ALA A 204 13.28 -15.80 0.35
CA ALA A 204 12.70 -14.52 0.71
C ALA A 204 12.18 -13.75 -0.53
N ASN A 205 11.05 -13.05 -0.33
CA ASN A 205 10.36 -12.12 -1.23
C ASN A 205 9.48 -12.73 -2.34
N GLU A 206 8.26 -13.13 -2.01
CA GLU A 206 7.14 -13.12 -2.97
C GLU A 206 5.87 -12.56 -2.29
N ASP A 207 5.19 -11.68 -3.03
CA ASP A 207 3.92 -11.02 -2.71
C ASP A 207 2.78 -12.00 -3.03
N ASP A 208 2.24 -12.68 -2.03
CA ASP A 208 0.99 -13.46 -2.16
C ASP A 208 -0.24 -12.54 -2.07
N ASP A 209 -0.82 -12.27 -3.25
CA ASP A 209 -2.13 -11.65 -3.48
C ASP A 209 -3.21 -12.76 -3.43
N ASP A 210 -3.49 -13.24 -2.21
CA ASP A 210 -4.67 -14.04 -1.93
C ASP A 210 -5.89 -13.12 -1.95
N GLY A 211 -6.66 -13.23 -3.03
CA GLY A 211 -7.99 -12.65 -3.15
C GLY A 211 -8.94 -13.39 -2.22
N ASP A 212 -9.29 -12.75 -1.12
CA ASP A 212 -10.48 -13.06 -0.32
C ASP A 212 -11.67 -12.47 -1.09
N GLU A 213 -12.54 -13.33 -1.59
CA GLU A 213 -13.88 -12.99 -2.03
C GLU A 213 -14.68 -12.63 -0.78
N ASP A 214 -14.85 -11.32 -0.55
CA ASP A 214 -15.80 -10.79 0.42
C ASP A 214 -17.22 -11.08 -0.12
N GLU A 215 -17.80 -12.22 0.24
CA GLU A 215 -19.25 -12.42 0.18
C GLU A 215 -19.88 -11.49 1.22
N ASP A 216 -20.38 -10.35 0.73
CA ASP A 216 -21.24 -9.45 1.48
C ASP A 216 -22.55 -10.19 1.79
N ASP A 217 -22.71 -10.64 3.04
CA ASP A 217 -24.00 -10.99 3.64
C ASP A 217 -24.89 -9.73 3.62
N GLU A 218 -25.72 -9.61 2.60
CA GLU A 218 -26.87 -8.69 2.58
C GLU A 218 -27.91 -9.21 3.58
N ASP A 219 -27.86 -8.71 4.81
CA ASP A 219 -28.95 -8.81 5.78
C ASP A 219 -30.17 -8.04 5.21
N GLU A 220 -31.01 -8.76 4.45
CA GLU A 220 -32.39 -8.39 4.14
C GLU A 220 -33.24 -8.47 5.43
N ASP A 221 -33.17 -7.44 6.26
CA ASP A 221 -34.22 -7.17 7.26
C ASP A 221 -35.42 -6.52 6.54
N ASP A 222 -36.23 -7.38 5.92
CA ASP A 222 -37.67 -7.21 5.78
C ASP A 222 -38.33 -7.24 7.18
N GLU A 223 -39.56 -6.69 7.28
CA GLU A 223 -40.43 -6.54 8.46
C GLU A 223 -40.34 -5.12 9.09
N ASP A 224 -41.37 -4.25 9.09
CA ASP A 224 -42.80 -4.43 8.88
C ASP A 224 -43.46 -3.13 8.40
N GLU A 225 -44.46 -3.31 7.54
CA GLU A 225 -45.53 -2.37 7.27
C GLU A 225 -46.34 -2.13 8.56
N ASP A 226 -46.46 -0.88 8.99
CA ASP A 226 -47.61 -0.44 9.80
C ASP A 226 -48.10 0.89 9.21
N ASP A 227 -49.13 0.75 8.37
CA ASP A 227 -50.20 1.74 8.17
C ASP A 227 -50.64 2.31 9.52
N GLU A 228 -50.62 3.64 9.71
CA GLU A 228 -51.77 4.35 10.29
C GLU A 228 -51.89 5.74 9.66
N ASP A 229 -53.02 5.90 8.98
CA ASP A 229 -53.70 7.17 8.69
C ASP A 229 -53.63 8.15 9.88
N ASP A 230 -53.56 9.45 9.59
CA ASP A 230 -54.64 10.36 10.02
C ASP A 230 -54.35 11.83 9.64
N GLU A 231 -55.26 12.31 8.80
CA GLU A 231 -56.02 13.56 8.93
C GLU A 231 -55.35 14.94 8.67
N ASP A 232 -55.91 15.54 7.61
CA ASP A 232 -56.16 16.95 7.34
C ASP A 232 -56.20 17.88 8.57
N ASP A 233 -55.61 19.09 8.46
CA ASP A 233 -56.40 20.31 8.61
C ASP A 233 -55.65 21.57 8.10
N ASP A 234 -56.36 22.31 7.25
CA ASP A 234 -56.22 23.71 6.73
C ASP A 234 -54.90 24.50 6.80
#